data_AF-A0A6C0LWY5-F1
#
_entry.id   AF-A0A6C0LWY5-F1
#
_cell.length_a   1.000
_cell.length_b   1.000
_cell.length_c   1.000
_cell.angle_alpha   90.00
_cell.angle_beta   90.00
_cell.angle_gamma   90.00
#
_symmetry.space_group_name_H-M   'P 1'
#
loop_
_entity.id
_entity.type
_entity.pdbx_description
1 polymer ?
#
loop_
_entity_poly.entity_id
_entity_poly.type
_entity_poly.pdbx_seq_one_letter_code
_entity_poly.pdbx_strand_id
1 'polypeptide(L)'
;MYYKIILNNNANNIAKCIYEKIKQIKSENKDWLVNNTNGYIFNHLELPMYSKEDLENVIYEYGIQKAIEKFIINKKYYDNIITLVDNDDKMIYLGIVYYIISEYFEFMSFEY
;
A
#
# COMPACT_ATOMS: atom_id res chain seq x y z
N MET A 1 12.21 -16.48 -16.07
CA MET A 1 11.58 -16.44 -14.73
C MET A 1 10.55 -15.32 -14.75
N TYR A 2 9.31 -15.61 -14.36
CA TYR A 2 8.24 -14.62 -14.26
C TYR A 2 7.93 -14.32 -12.81
N TYR A 3 7.46 -13.11 -12.54
CA TYR A 3 6.95 -12.68 -11.26
C TYR A 3 5.44 -12.45 -11.35
N LYS A 4 4.72 -12.82 -10.31
CA LYS A 4 3.30 -12.52 -10.11
C LYS A 4 3.06 -11.89 -8.75
N ILE A 5 2.00 -11.13 -8.66
CA ILE A 5 1.52 -10.55 -7.40
C ILE A 5 0.77 -11.63 -6.64
N ILE A 6 0.98 -11.70 -5.33
CA ILE A 6 0.21 -12.52 -4.40
C ILE A 6 -0.23 -11.67 -3.22
N LEU A 7 -1.35 -12.03 -2.62
CA LEU A 7 -1.89 -11.39 -1.41
C LEU A 7 -1.56 -12.27 -0.22
N ASN A 8 -0.78 -11.78 0.73
CA ASN A 8 -0.32 -12.57 1.88
C ASN A 8 -1.39 -12.72 2.99
N ASN A 9 -2.36 -11.80 3.02
CA ASN A 9 -3.44 -11.79 4.00
C ASN A 9 -4.72 -11.19 3.39
N ASN A 10 -5.85 -11.86 3.62
CA ASN A 10 -7.16 -11.47 3.10
C ASN A 10 -8.01 -10.67 4.11
N ALA A 11 -7.45 -10.29 5.26
CA ALA A 11 -8.18 -9.62 6.34
C ALA A 11 -8.59 -8.17 5.97
N ASN A 12 -7.80 -7.49 5.13
CA ASN A 12 -8.09 -6.12 4.74
C ASN A 12 -8.89 -6.07 3.42
N ASN A 13 -10.10 -5.51 3.48
CA ASN A 13 -11.01 -5.44 2.34
C ASN A 13 -10.49 -4.56 1.20
N ILE A 14 -9.76 -3.48 1.51
CA ILE A 14 -9.18 -2.59 0.50
C ILE A 14 -8.07 -3.31 -0.26
N ALA A 15 -7.14 -3.96 0.47
CA ALA A 15 -6.08 -4.76 -0.14
C ALA A 15 -6.64 -5.88 -1.03
N LYS A 16 -7.68 -6.58 -0.55
CA LYS A 16 -8.40 -7.60 -1.33
C LYS A 16 -9.03 -7.03 -2.60
N CYS A 17 -9.70 -5.88 -2.51
CA CYS A 17 -10.30 -5.21 -3.66
C CYS A 17 -9.25 -4.87 -4.73
N ILE A 18 -8.12 -4.30 -4.30
CA ILE A 18 -7.00 -3.97 -5.20
C ILE A 18 -6.45 -5.24 -5.84
N TYR A 19 -6.16 -6.28 -5.04
CA TYR A 19 -5.61 -7.54 -5.53
C TYR A 19 -6.50 -8.19 -6.59
N GLU A 20 -7.81 -8.25 -6.38
CA GLU A 20 -8.75 -8.83 -7.34
C GLU A 20 -8.67 -8.16 -8.72
N LYS A 21 -8.31 -6.87 -8.78
CA LYS A 21 -8.15 -6.11 -10.03
C LYS A 21 -6.80 -6.37 -10.72
N ILE A 22 -5.74 -6.69 -9.97
CA ILE A 22 -4.37 -6.78 -10.50
C ILE A 22 -3.76 -8.20 -10.48
N LYS A 23 -4.44 -9.19 -9.88
CA LYS A 23 -3.91 -10.56 -9.67
C LYS A 23 -3.48 -11.33 -10.92
N GLN A 24 -3.95 -10.93 -12.10
CA GLN A 24 -3.59 -11.58 -13.36
C GLN A 24 -2.30 -11.02 -13.98
N ILE A 25 -1.80 -9.86 -13.49
CA ILE A 25 -0.60 -9.24 -14.01
C ILE A 25 0.63 -10.09 -13.66
N LYS A 26 1.45 -10.34 -14.67
CA LYS A 26 2.72 -11.08 -14.59
C LYS A 26 3.79 -10.30 -15.36
N SER A 27 5.04 -10.37 -14.93
CA SER A 27 6.15 -9.73 -15.62
C SER A 27 7.46 -10.47 -15.39
N GLU A 28 8.36 -10.47 -16.38
CA GLU A 28 9.75 -10.91 -16.19
C GLU A 28 10.57 -9.87 -15.42
N ASN A 29 10.12 -8.61 -15.41
CA ASN A 29 10.77 -7.53 -14.68
C ASN A 29 10.06 -7.29 -13.33
N LYS A 30 10.71 -7.71 -12.24
CA LYS A 30 10.20 -7.57 -10.87
C LYS A 30 10.00 -6.12 -10.48
N ASP A 31 10.96 -5.25 -10.75
CA ASP A 31 10.92 -3.84 -10.33
C ASP A 31 9.77 -3.11 -11.05
N TRP A 32 9.56 -3.41 -12.33
CA TRP A 32 8.40 -2.91 -13.06
C TRP A 32 7.08 -3.36 -12.42
N LEU A 33 6.98 -4.63 -12.02
CA LEU A 33 5.78 -5.16 -11.37
C LEU A 33 5.52 -4.49 -10.02
N VAL A 34 6.57 -4.31 -9.20
CA VAL A 34 6.50 -3.62 -7.90
C VAL A 34 6.05 -2.18 -8.07
N ASN A 35 6.69 -1.44 -8.98
CA ASN A 35 6.38 -0.03 -9.20
C ASN A 35 4.95 0.19 -9.70
N ASN A 36 4.47 -0.67 -10.63
CA ASN A 36 3.08 -0.59 -11.09
C ASN A 36 2.08 -0.93 -9.99
N THR A 37 2.35 -1.96 -9.18
CA THR A 37 1.49 -2.30 -8.03
C THR A 37 1.43 -1.16 -7.03
N ASN A 38 2.57 -0.59 -6.65
CA ASN A 38 2.64 0.51 -5.70
C ASN A 38 1.92 1.76 -6.22
N GLY A 39 2.15 2.13 -7.49
CA GLY A 39 1.44 3.24 -8.12
C GLY A 39 -0.07 3.01 -8.19
N TYR A 40 -0.51 1.78 -8.48
CA TYR A 40 -1.92 1.43 -8.47
C TYR A 40 -2.53 1.55 -7.07
N ILE A 41 -1.84 1.05 -6.04
CA ILE A 41 -2.31 1.14 -4.64
C ILE A 41 -2.56 2.60 -4.27
N PHE A 42 -1.57 3.48 -4.49
CA PHE A 42 -1.68 4.89 -4.13
C PHE A 42 -2.87 5.57 -4.84
N ASN A 43 -2.93 5.48 -6.17
CA ASN A 43 -4.02 6.05 -6.97
C ASN A 43 -5.39 5.49 -6.57
N HIS A 44 -5.45 4.23 -6.12
CA HIS A 44 -6.69 3.61 -5.67
C HIS A 44 -7.20 4.23 -4.37
N LEU A 45 -6.30 4.49 -3.42
CA LEU A 45 -6.63 5.08 -2.13
C LEU A 45 -7.12 6.53 -2.24
N GLU A 46 -6.72 7.24 -3.30
CA GLU A 46 -7.20 8.59 -3.62
C GLU A 46 -8.59 8.62 -4.27
N LEU A 47 -9.17 7.47 -4.60
CA LEU A 47 -10.49 7.44 -5.24
C LEU A 47 -11.56 7.98 -4.26
N PRO A 48 -12.54 8.78 -4.73
CA PRO A 48 -13.60 9.37 -3.89
C PRO A 48 -14.51 8.36 -3.18
N MET A 49 -14.36 7.06 -3.44
CA MET A 49 -15.13 6.00 -2.80
C MET A 49 -14.67 5.70 -1.37
N TYR A 50 -13.48 6.18 -0.99
CA TYR A 50 -12.99 6.07 0.38
C TYR A 50 -13.17 7.40 1.08
N SER A 51 -13.95 7.40 2.16
CA SER A 51 -13.96 8.54 3.07
C SER A 51 -12.65 8.58 3.86
N LYS A 52 -12.34 9.75 4.43
CA LYS A 52 -11.21 9.88 5.34
C LYS A 52 -11.31 8.90 6.53
N GLU A 53 -12.51 8.72 7.07
CA GLU A 53 -12.76 7.80 8.19
C GLU A 53 -12.46 6.35 7.81
N ASP A 54 -12.80 5.92 6.59
CA ASP A 54 -12.48 4.56 6.09
C ASP A 54 -10.97 4.32 6.08
N LEU A 55 -10.20 5.32 5.66
CA LEU A 55 -8.74 5.24 5.59
C LEU A 55 -8.11 5.29 6.99
N GLU A 56 -8.61 6.15 7.88
CA GLU A 56 -8.16 6.20 9.27
C GLU A 56 -8.48 4.91 10.03
N ASN A 57 -9.58 4.22 9.70
CA ASN A 57 -9.89 2.90 10.25
C ASN A 57 -8.83 1.85 9.89
N VAL A 58 -8.20 1.92 8.71
CA VAL A 58 -7.07 1.03 8.37
C VAL A 58 -5.90 1.24 9.33
N ILE A 59 -5.61 2.49 9.69
CA ILE A 59 -4.56 2.82 10.66
C ILE A 59 -4.94 2.30 12.05
N TYR A 60 -6.21 2.46 12.44
CA TYR A 60 -6.73 1.98 13.70
C TYR A 60 -6.62 0.46 13.83
N GLU A 61 -7.04 -0.29 12.82
CA GLU A 61 -6.95 -1.76 12.78
C GLU A 61 -5.50 -2.27 12.79
N TYR A 62 -4.58 -1.54 12.18
CA TYR A 62 -3.14 -1.84 12.23
C TYR A 62 -2.53 -1.59 13.63
N GLY A 63 -3.18 -0.73 14.43
CA GLY A 63 -2.76 -0.31 15.75
C GLY A 63 -2.05 1.05 15.72
N ILE A 64 -2.70 2.08 16.28
CA ILE A 64 -2.21 3.48 16.25
C ILE A 64 -0.79 3.60 16.80
N GLN A 65 -0.50 3.00 17.96
CA GLN A 65 0.84 3.06 18.56
C GLN A 65 1.90 2.48 17.63
N LYS A 66 1.62 1.31 17.04
CA LYS A 66 2.51 0.65 16.08
C LYS A 66 2.70 1.49 14.83
N ALA A 67 1.67 2.16 14.34
CA ALA A 67 1.74 3.06 13.19
C ALA A 67 2.64 4.27 13.49
N ILE A 68 2.47 4.89 14.66
CA ILE A 68 3.31 6.02 15.11
C ILE A 68 4.79 5.60 15.19
N GLU A 69 5.07 4.49 15.87
CA GLU A 69 6.44 3.99 16.03
C GLU A 69 7.10 3.67 14.70
N LYS A 70 6.36 3.02 13.79
CA LYS A 70 6.90 2.58 12.49
C LYS A 70 7.05 3.71 11.48
N PHE A 71 6.06 4.60 11.38
CA PHE A 71 5.97 5.54 10.27
C PHE A 71 6.24 6.99 10.64
N ILE A 72 5.90 7.41 11.87
CA ILE A 72 6.05 8.81 12.30
C ILE A 72 7.38 9.04 13.01
N ILE A 73 7.74 8.16 13.96
CA ILE A 73 8.99 8.29 14.71
C ILE A 73 10.20 7.91 13.83
N ASN A 74 10.01 7.00 12.88
CA ASN A 74 11.06 6.64 11.93
C ASN A 74 11.22 7.72 10.86
N LYS A 75 12.26 8.54 11.01
CA LYS A 75 12.58 9.65 10.10
C LYS A 75 12.54 9.27 8.61
N LYS A 76 13.06 8.10 8.23
CA LYS A 76 13.08 7.67 6.83
C LYS A 76 11.67 7.45 6.28
N TYR A 77 10.78 6.83 7.05
CA TYR A 77 9.40 6.63 6.62
C TYR A 77 8.64 7.96 6.61
N TYR A 78 8.83 8.79 7.62
CA TYR A 78 8.20 10.11 7.68
C TYR A 78 8.57 10.98 6.49
N ASP A 79 9.87 11.11 6.17
CA ASP A 79 10.35 11.90 5.03
C ASP A 79 9.78 11.40 3.70
N ASN A 80 9.66 10.07 3.54
CA ASN A 80 9.04 9.48 2.37
C ASN A 80 7.53 9.77 2.30
N ILE A 81 6.81 9.67 3.43
CA ILE A 81 5.37 9.96 3.49
C ILE A 81 5.12 11.41 3.11
N ILE A 82 5.85 12.35 3.72
CA ILE A 82 5.72 13.78 3.44
C ILE A 82 6.01 14.09 1.98
N THR A 83 7.01 13.44 1.38
CA THR A 83 7.29 13.59 -0.06
C THR A 83 6.17 13.01 -0.92
N LEU A 84 5.61 11.85 -0.54
CA LEU A 84 4.52 11.18 -1.25
C LEU A 84 3.24 12.03 -1.28
N VAL A 85 2.98 12.78 -0.21
CA VAL A 85 1.77 13.61 -0.07
C VAL A 85 2.04 15.09 -0.38
N ASP A 86 3.05 15.37 -1.20
CA ASP A 86 3.41 16.72 -1.66
C ASP A 86 3.60 17.75 -0.54
N ASN A 87 4.11 17.31 0.61
CA ASN A 87 4.31 18.11 1.83
C ASN A 87 3.01 18.69 2.44
N ASP A 88 1.85 18.08 2.18
CA ASP A 88 0.60 18.39 2.90
C ASP A 88 0.46 17.50 4.14
N ASP A 89 0.76 18.07 5.31
CA ASP A 89 0.63 17.40 6.61
C ASP A 89 -0.79 16.85 6.86
N LYS A 90 -1.83 17.45 6.28
CA LYS A 90 -3.20 16.97 6.44
C LYS A 90 -3.44 15.64 5.75
N MET A 91 -2.59 15.28 4.79
CA MET A 91 -2.67 14.06 3.99
C MET A 91 -1.75 12.94 4.49
N ILE A 92 -1.01 13.14 5.60
CA ILE A 92 -0.12 12.11 6.17
C ILE A 92 -0.83 10.76 6.36
N TYR A 93 -2.11 10.76 6.74
CA TYR A 93 -2.90 9.53 6.89
C TYR A 93 -2.91 8.69 5.60
N LEU A 94 -2.99 9.32 4.43
CA LEU A 94 -2.99 8.64 3.14
C LEU A 94 -1.67 7.90 2.90
N GLY A 95 -0.54 8.55 3.20
CA GLY A 95 0.77 7.92 3.09
C GLY A 95 0.97 6.76 4.06
N ILE A 96 0.48 6.88 5.29
CA ILE A 96 0.50 5.77 6.27
C ILE A 96 -0.34 4.59 5.74
N VAL A 97 -1.55 4.85 5.27
CA VAL A 97 -2.45 3.80 4.73
C VAL A 97 -1.82 3.14 3.51
N TYR A 98 -1.21 3.90 2.62
CA TYR A 98 -0.46 3.37 1.48
C TYR A 98 0.60 2.35 1.93
N TYR A 99 1.41 2.69 2.94
CA TYR A 99 2.43 1.77 3.45
C TYR A 99 1.81 0.52 4.08
N ILE A 100 0.77 0.67 4.90
CA ILE A 100 0.07 -0.46 5.53
C ILE A 100 -0.51 -1.39 4.46
N ILE A 101 -1.21 -0.85 3.45
CA ILE A 101 -1.82 -1.66 2.38
C ILE A 101 -0.75 -2.36 1.54
N SER A 102 0.38 -1.70 1.27
CA SER A 102 1.48 -2.29 0.51
C SER A 102 2.08 -3.53 1.18
N GLU A 103 2.04 -3.61 2.52
CA GLU A 103 2.51 -4.79 3.27
C GLU A 103 1.68 -6.06 3.03
N TYR A 104 0.47 -5.93 2.48
CA TYR A 104 -0.36 -7.10 2.13
C TYR A 104 0.07 -7.78 0.83
N PHE A 105 0.91 -7.13 0.02
CA PHE A 105 1.30 -7.61 -1.31
C PHE A 105 2.71 -8.20 -1.30
N GLU A 106 2.83 -9.41 -1.85
CA GLU A 106 4.09 -10.10 -2.07
C GLU A 106 4.27 -10.42 -3.55
N PHE A 107 5.52 -10.70 -3.95
CA PHE A 107 5.88 -10.96 -5.34
C PHE A 107 6.57 -12.32 -5.44
N MET A 108 5.89 -13.27 -6.07
CA MET A 108 6.36 -14.65 -6.20
C MET A 108 6.95 -14.88 -7.58
N SER A 109 8.15 -15.46 -7.64
CA SER A 109 8.78 -15.92 -8.87
C SER A 109 8.36 -17.33 -9.24
N PHE A 110 8.24 -17.62 -10.53
CA PHE A 110 7.96 -18.95 -11.06
C PHE A 110 8.57 -19.15 -12.46
N GLU A 111 8.75 -20.40 -12.83
CA GLU A 111 9.17 -20.82 -14.18
C GLU A 111 7.96 -21.38 -14.94
N TYR A 112 7.96 -21.22 -16.26
CA TYR A 112 6.89 -21.67 -17.15
C TYR A 112 7.27 -22.98 -17.83
#